data_AF-Q74H32-F1
#
_entry.id   AF-Q74H32-F1
#
_cell.length_a   1.000
_cell.length_b   1.000
_cell.length_c   1.000
_cell.angle_alpha   90.00
_cell.angle_beta   90.00
_cell.angle_gamma   90.00
#
_symmetry.space_group_name_H-M   'P 1'
#
loop_
_entity.id
_entity.type
_entity.pdbx_description
1 polymer ?
#
loop_
_entity_poly.entity_id
_entity_poly.type
_entity_poly.pdbx_seq_one_letter_code
_entity_poly.pdbx_strand_id
1 'polypeptide(L)'
;MQQPTASVVSYVAEYHKATETTMGRYKKVIEITGHDEVAAKLLEGLIDAGTRYFSKVVEMEHRMASARFRLDGEELRELTETLDRSRRLAHESLISSLHVFNRYIVKEYGEELKEAGIEGGIFPKPEANRDRIAIADWAGELLTGIYENRHR
;
A
#
# COMPACT_ATOMS: atom_id res chain seq x y z
N MET A 1 22.42 -17.34 21.71
CA MET A 1 21.05 -17.44 21.15
C MET A 1 20.76 -16.14 20.42
N GLN A 2 20.81 -16.12 19.09
CA GLN A 2 20.35 -14.96 18.33
C GLN A 2 18.83 -14.96 18.34
N GLN A 3 18.23 -13.83 18.73
CA GLN A 3 16.78 -13.62 18.63
C GLN A 3 16.32 -13.88 17.19
N PRO A 4 15.14 -14.48 16.98
CA PRO A 4 14.64 -14.69 15.63
C PRO A 4 14.45 -13.30 15.00
N THR A 5 15.18 -13.06 13.91
CA THR A 5 14.88 -11.98 12.95
C THR A 5 13.38 -11.96 12.75
N ALA A 6 12.72 -10.83 13.05
CA ALA A 6 11.30 -10.62 12.78
C ALA A 6 11.00 -11.22 11.40
N SER A 7 10.25 -12.31 11.39
CA SER A 7 9.95 -13.04 10.16
C SER A 7 9.11 -12.14 9.26
N VAL A 8 9.21 -12.29 7.94
CA VAL A 8 8.28 -11.67 6.97
C VAL A 8 6.82 -11.88 7.42
N VAL A 9 6.55 -13.02 8.05
CA VAL A 9 5.25 -13.37 8.62
C VAL A 9 4.87 -12.47 9.80
N SER A 10 5.79 -12.11 10.70
CA SER A 10 5.51 -11.17 11.80
C SER A 10 5.39 -9.73 11.29
N TYR A 11 6.17 -9.30 10.30
CA TYR A 11 5.97 -7.98 9.67
C TYR A 11 4.59 -7.88 9.02
N VAL A 12 4.18 -8.89 8.23
CA VAL A 12 2.87 -8.92 7.58
C VAL A 12 1.72 -9.08 8.59
N ALA A 13 1.87 -9.92 9.62
CA ALA A 13 0.81 -10.21 10.59
C ALA A 13 0.65 -9.16 11.70
N GLU A 14 1.73 -8.48 12.09
CA GLU A 14 1.73 -7.47 13.16
C GLU A 14 1.30 -6.10 12.64
N TYR A 15 1.48 -5.80 11.35
CA TYR A 15 1.21 -4.49 10.75
C TYR A 15 0.03 -4.43 9.75
N HIS A 16 -0.58 -5.56 9.34
CA HIS A 16 -1.65 -5.55 8.31
C HIS A 16 -2.91 -6.32 8.71
N LYS A 17 -3.42 -6.14 9.94
CA LYS A 17 -4.85 -6.45 10.16
C LYS A 17 -5.67 -5.42 9.41
N ALA A 18 -6.42 -5.85 8.40
CA ALA A 18 -7.42 -5.02 7.75
C ALA A 18 -8.33 -4.41 8.82
N THR A 19 -8.23 -3.10 9.05
CA THR A 19 -9.16 -2.45 9.96
C THR A 19 -10.50 -2.35 9.27
N GLU A 20 -11.55 -2.49 10.06
CA GLU A 20 -12.92 -2.23 9.61
C GLU A 20 -13.03 -0.83 8.97
N THR A 21 -12.23 0.12 9.45
CA THR A 21 -12.10 1.48 8.92
C THR A 21 -11.60 1.52 7.47
N THR A 22 -10.48 0.85 7.14
CA THR A 22 -9.90 0.89 5.78
C THR A 22 -10.81 0.19 4.78
N MET A 23 -11.31 -1.00 5.11
CA MET A 23 -12.19 -1.74 4.20
C MET A 23 -13.58 -1.10 4.08
N GLY A 24 -14.10 -0.53 5.17
CA GLY A 24 -15.33 0.26 5.13
C GLY A 24 -15.20 1.48 4.24
N ARG A 25 -14.09 2.23 4.35
CA ARG A 25 -13.82 3.37 3.46
C ARG A 25 -13.64 2.94 2.00
N TYR A 26 -12.91 1.86 1.73
CA TYR A 26 -12.74 1.30 0.38
C TYR A 26 -14.09 0.95 -0.27
N LYS A 27 -14.96 0.22 0.43
CA LYS A 27 -16.29 -0.16 -0.06
C LYS A 27 -17.15 1.06 -0.37
N LYS A 28 -17.22 2.03 0.56
CA LYS A 28 -17.98 3.27 0.34
C LYS A 28 -17.47 4.08 -0.84
N VAL A 29 -16.14 4.19 -1.02
CA VAL A 29 -15.58 4.88 -2.20
C VAL A 29 -16.01 4.19 -3.49
N ILE A 30 -15.98 2.85 -3.54
CA ILE A 30 -16.46 2.10 -4.71
C ILE A 30 -17.96 2.28 -4.93
N GLU A 31 -18.78 2.29 -3.87
CA GLU A 31 -20.21 2.54 -4.00
C GLU A 31 -20.50 3.91 -4.61
N ILE A 32 -19.76 4.94 -4.18
CA ILE A 32 -19.90 6.31 -4.69
C ILE A 32 -19.40 6.41 -6.14
N THR A 33 -18.25 5.83 -6.47
CA THR A 33 -17.58 6.08 -7.75
C THR A 33 -17.72 4.95 -8.78
N GLY A 34 -18.35 3.84 -8.43
CA GLY A 34 -18.38 2.61 -9.24
C GLY A 34 -19.10 2.71 -10.57
N HIS A 35 -19.81 3.82 -10.82
CA HIS A 35 -20.45 4.12 -12.10
C HIS A 35 -19.56 4.94 -13.04
N ASP A 36 -18.40 5.43 -12.58
CA ASP A 36 -17.46 6.25 -13.35
C ASP A 36 -16.25 5.43 -13.80
N GLU A 37 -16.12 5.26 -15.11
CA GLU A 37 -15.03 4.53 -15.75
C GLU A 37 -13.65 5.16 -15.50
N VAL A 38 -13.57 6.49 -15.39
CA VAL A 38 -12.31 7.18 -15.08
C VAL A 38 -11.92 6.91 -13.63
N ALA A 39 -12.85 7.02 -12.69
CA ALA A 39 -12.61 6.68 -11.29
C ALA A 39 -12.16 5.22 -11.15
N ALA A 40 -12.82 4.28 -11.85
CA ALA A 40 -12.47 2.87 -11.85
C ALA A 40 -11.04 2.63 -12.34
N LYS A 41 -10.65 3.20 -13.48
CA LYS A 41 -9.27 3.08 -14.02
C LYS A 41 -8.21 3.67 -13.09
N LEU A 42 -8.50 4.79 -12.44
CA LEU A 42 -7.59 5.40 -11.47
C LEU A 42 -7.45 4.56 -10.21
N LEU A 43 -8.54 3.95 -9.74
CA LEU A 43 -8.52 3.02 -8.61
C LEU A 43 -7.72 1.75 -8.94
N GLU A 44 -7.94 1.15 -10.12
CA GLU A 44 -7.14 0.03 -10.60
C GLU A 44 -5.64 0.37 -10.62
N GLY A 45 -5.29 1.53 -11.20
CA GLY A 45 -3.91 2.01 -11.21
C GLY A 45 -3.30 2.20 -9.81
N LEU A 46 -4.11 2.65 -8.84
CA LEU A 46 -3.72 2.75 -7.43
C LEU A 46 -3.48 1.37 -6.81
N ILE A 47 -4.38 0.41 -7.02
CA ILE A 47 -4.24 -0.96 -6.52
C ILE A 47 -3.02 -1.65 -7.13
N ASP A 48 -2.75 -1.46 -8.42
CA ASP A 48 -1.56 -1.97 -9.11
C ASP A 48 -0.27 -1.35 -8.56
N ALA A 49 -0.27 -0.04 -8.28
CA ALA A 49 0.87 0.63 -7.65
C ALA A 49 1.12 0.10 -6.22
N GLY A 50 0.07 -0.10 -5.43
CA GLY A 50 0.15 -0.73 -4.12
C GLY A 50 0.69 -2.15 -4.18
N THR A 51 0.16 -2.97 -5.09
CA THR A 51 0.59 -4.37 -5.29
C THR A 51 2.06 -4.47 -5.66
N ARG A 52 2.54 -3.58 -6.54
CA ARG A 52 3.96 -3.47 -6.90
C ARG A 52 4.82 -3.09 -5.69
N TYR A 53 4.40 -2.09 -4.91
CA TYR A 53 5.12 -1.72 -3.69
C TYR A 53 5.21 -2.88 -2.69
N PHE A 54 4.07 -3.51 -2.36
CA PHE A 54 4.00 -4.64 -1.45
C PHE A 54 4.91 -5.78 -1.91
N SER A 55 4.86 -6.12 -3.20
CA SER A 55 5.72 -7.15 -3.79
C SER A 55 7.21 -6.81 -3.66
N LYS A 56 7.60 -5.54 -3.79
CA LYS A 56 9.00 -5.10 -3.61
C LYS A 56 9.46 -5.13 -2.16
N VAL A 57 8.57 -4.87 -1.20
CA VAL A 57 8.88 -5.04 0.22
C VAL A 57 9.14 -6.51 0.53
N VAL A 58 8.23 -7.40 0.13
CA VAL A 58 8.39 -8.86 0.34
C VAL A 58 9.63 -9.40 -0.37
N GLU A 59 9.89 -8.97 -1.61
CA GLU A 59 11.11 -9.32 -2.34
C GLU A 59 12.37 -8.90 -1.58
N MET A 60 12.40 -7.64 -1.09
CA MET A 60 13.53 -7.12 -0.35
C MET A 60 13.78 -7.93 0.92
N GLU A 61 12.75 -8.19 1.73
CA GLU A 61 12.90 -8.95 2.97
C GLU A 61 13.40 -10.38 2.71
N HIS A 62 12.80 -11.07 1.73
CA HIS A 62 13.19 -12.43 1.37
C HIS A 62 14.62 -12.51 0.82
N ARG A 63 14.98 -11.61 -0.09
CA ARG A 63 16.33 -11.59 -0.70
C ARG A 63 17.40 -11.18 0.31
N MET A 64 17.11 -10.24 1.20
CA MET A 64 18.04 -9.87 2.27
C MET A 64 18.21 -10.99 3.30
N ALA A 65 17.14 -11.72 3.63
CA ALA A 65 17.23 -12.87 4.53
C ALA A 65 18.12 -13.97 3.96
N SER A 66 17.95 -14.30 2.68
CA SER A 66 18.74 -15.36 2.02
C SER A 66 20.18 -14.91 1.68
N ALA A 67 20.39 -13.65 1.31
CA ALA A 67 21.71 -13.13 0.94
C ALA A 67 22.74 -13.18 2.07
N ARG A 68 22.30 -12.97 3.32
CA ARG A 68 23.17 -13.01 4.51
C ARG A 68 23.90 -14.35 4.72
N PHE A 69 23.44 -15.43 4.10
CA PHE A 69 24.06 -16.74 4.21
C PHE A 69 25.04 -17.06 3.06
N ARG A 70 25.06 -16.26 1.99
CA ARG A 70 25.71 -16.64 0.73
C ARG A 70 26.53 -15.55 0.04
N LEU A 71 26.37 -14.28 0.42
CA LEU A 71 27.06 -13.14 -0.19
C LEU A 71 28.05 -12.53 0.79
N ASP A 72 29.17 -12.05 0.25
CA ASP A 72 30.18 -11.31 0.99
C ASP A 72 29.83 -9.82 1.12
N GLY A 73 30.59 -9.07 1.92
CA GLY A 73 30.23 -7.71 2.34
C GLY A 73 30.00 -6.71 1.20
N GLU A 74 30.74 -6.81 0.09
CA GLU A 74 30.57 -5.93 -1.07
C GLU A 74 29.32 -6.30 -1.88
N GLU A 75 29.16 -7.57 -2.23
CA GLU A 75 27.98 -8.07 -2.97
C GLU A 75 26.68 -7.87 -2.19
N LEU A 76 26.72 -8.03 -0.86
CA LEU A 76 25.58 -7.78 0.01
C LEU A 76 25.19 -6.29 0.00
N ARG A 77 26.17 -5.39 -0.04
CA ARG A 77 25.93 -3.94 -0.11
C ARG A 77 25.28 -3.58 -1.44
N GLU A 78 25.81 -4.05 -2.55
CA GLU A 78 25.24 -3.79 -3.89
C GLU A 78 23.80 -4.31 -4.03
N LEU A 79 23.54 -5.51 -3.51
CA LEU A 79 22.19 -6.06 -3.47
C LEU A 79 21.25 -5.19 -2.64
N THR A 80 21.70 -4.75 -1.45
CA THR A 80 20.91 -3.90 -0.56
C THR A 80 20.55 -2.59 -1.25
N GLU A 81 21.53 -1.91 -1.87
CA GLU A 81 21.33 -0.66 -2.60
C GLU A 81 20.35 -0.82 -3.77
N THR A 82 20.43 -1.94 -4.48
CA THR A 82 19.53 -2.26 -5.60
C THR A 82 18.08 -2.48 -5.13
N LEU A 83 17.89 -3.26 -4.06
CA LEU A 83 16.58 -3.54 -3.49
C LEU A 83 15.94 -2.29 -2.89
N ASP A 84 16.72 -1.48 -2.16
CA ASP A 84 16.23 -0.23 -1.57
C ASP A 84 15.79 0.78 -2.64
N ARG A 85 16.58 0.93 -3.71
CA ARG A 85 16.22 1.76 -4.86
C ARG A 85 14.93 1.28 -5.52
N SER A 86 14.79 -0.03 -5.75
CA SER A 86 13.57 -0.59 -6.34
C SER A 86 12.34 -0.38 -5.47
N ARG A 87 12.47 -0.59 -4.14
CA ARG A 87 11.38 -0.34 -3.18
C ARG A 87 10.97 1.13 -3.18
N ARG A 88 11.95 2.04 -3.17
CA ARG A 88 11.72 3.49 -3.19
C ARG A 88 10.94 3.94 -4.42
N LEU A 89 11.33 3.48 -5.61
CA LEU A 89 10.63 3.82 -6.85
C LEU A 89 9.18 3.33 -6.85
N ALA A 90 8.95 2.10 -6.38
CA ALA A 90 7.59 1.55 -6.26
C ALA A 90 6.74 2.36 -5.26
N HIS A 91 7.34 2.78 -4.13
CA HIS A 91 6.66 3.60 -3.15
C HIS A 91 6.31 5.00 -3.69
N GLU A 92 7.21 5.64 -4.43
CA GLU A 92 6.95 6.93 -5.08
C GLU A 92 5.80 6.82 -6.09
N SER A 93 5.74 5.73 -6.85
CA SER A 93 4.63 5.44 -7.77
C SER A 93 3.30 5.23 -7.03
N LEU A 94 3.30 4.52 -5.89
CA LEU A 94 2.12 4.36 -5.03
C LEU A 94 1.60 5.71 -4.53
N ILE A 95 2.47 6.55 -3.94
CA ILE A 95 2.08 7.87 -3.42
C ILE A 95 1.50 8.73 -4.56
N SER A 96 2.16 8.73 -5.72
CA SER A 96 1.68 9.49 -6.89
C SER A 96 0.29 9.03 -7.32
N SER A 97 0.07 7.71 -7.43
CA SER A 97 -1.22 7.14 -7.82
C SER A 97 -2.31 7.48 -6.80
N LEU A 98 -1.99 7.43 -5.50
CA LEU A 98 -2.89 7.80 -4.43
C LEU A 98 -3.32 9.26 -4.55
N HIS A 99 -2.37 10.17 -4.78
CA HIS A 99 -2.65 11.60 -4.93
C HIS A 99 -3.46 11.91 -6.18
N VAL A 100 -3.21 11.22 -7.29
CA VAL A 100 -4.01 11.36 -8.52
C VAL A 100 -5.44 10.92 -8.26
N PHE A 101 -5.63 9.73 -7.69
CA PHE A 101 -6.96 9.19 -7.41
C PHE A 101 -7.73 10.07 -6.41
N ASN A 102 -7.12 10.43 -5.27
CA ASN A 102 -7.78 11.28 -4.27
C ASN A 102 -8.18 12.63 -4.84
N ARG A 103 -7.30 13.28 -5.63
CA ARG A 103 -7.61 14.56 -6.26
C ARG A 103 -8.80 14.46 -7.21
N TYR A 104 -8.87 13.37 -7.97
CA TYR A 104 -9.98 13.13 -8.89
C TYR A 104 -11.30 12.96 -8.12
N ILE A 105 -11.36 12.01 -7.18
CA ILE A 105 -12.62 11.73 -6.48
C ILE A 105 -13.08 12.87 -5.59
N VAL A 106 -12.16 13.65 -4.99
CA VAL A 106 -12.53 14.83 -4.19
C VAL A 106 -13.07 15.96 -5.08
N LYS A 107 -12.56 16.09 -6.31
CA LYS A 107 -13.02 17.10 -7.26
C LYS A 107 -14.42 16.76 -7.80
N GLU A 108 -14.65 15.51 -8.18
CA GLU A 108 -15.88 15.10 -8.87
C GLU A 108 -16.99 14.68 -7.89
N TYR A 109 -16.65 14.12 -6.72
CA TYR A 109 -17.60 13.52 -5.76
C TYR A 109 -17.48 14.10 -4.34
N GLY A 110 -16.99 15.34 -4.23
CA GLY A 110 -16.64 15.93 -2.93
C GLY A 110 -17.82 16.02 -1.95
N GLU A 111 -19.04 16.25 -2.43
CA GLU A 111 -20.22 16.34 -1.56
C GLU A 111 -20.71 14.95 -1.11
N GLU A 112 -20.78 13.98 -2.03
CA GLU A 112 -21.15 12.59 -1.73
C GLU A 112 -20.16 11.94 -0.75
N LEU A 113 -18.86 12.23 -0.91
CA LEU A 113 -17.83 11.79 0.03
C LEU A 113 -18.06 12.38 1.42
N LYS A 114 -18.40 13.67 1.54
CA LYS A 114 -18.68 14.31 2.83
C LYS A 114 -19.92 13.72 3.49
N GLU A 115 -21.01 13.51 2.73
CA GLU A 115 -22.23 12.87 3.23
C GLU A 115 -21.96 11.46 3.77
N ALA A 116 -21.05 10.72 3.12
CA ALA A 116 -20.61 9.40 3.56
C ALA A 116 -19.62 9.40 4.75
N GLY A 117 -19.22 10.59 5.23
CA GLY A 117 -18.24 10.78 6.30
C GLY A 117 -16.79 10.53 5.87
N ILE A 118 -16.47 10.71 4.58
CA ILE A 118 -15.16 10.47 3.99
C ILE A 118 -14.47 11.80 3.71
N GLU A 119 -13.45 12.11 4.51
CA GLU A 119 -12.61 13.29 4.30
C GLU A 119 -11.31 12.92 3.55
N GLY A 120 -10.98 13.71 2.53
CA GLY A 120 -9.69 13.67 1.84
C GLY A 120 -9.43 12.46 0.92
N GLY A 121 -10.46 11.65 0.65
CA GLY A 121 -10.41 10.56 -0.32
C GLY A 121 -10.26 9.17 0.34
N ILE A 122 -9.65 8.23 -0.38
CA ILE A 122 -9.64 6.81 0.03
C ILE A 122 -8.68 6.51 1.19
N PHE A 123 -7.65 7.34 1.36
CA PHE A 123 -6.71 7.22 2.47
C PHE A 123 -7.31 7.85 3.75
N PRO A 124 -7.42 7.10 4.87
CA PRO A 124 -8.18 7.51 6.05
C PRO A 124 -7.62 8.71 6.82
N LYS A 125 -6.35 9.07 6.61
CA LYS A 125 -5.62 10.09 7.36
C LYS A 125 -5.18 11.24 6.44
N PRO A 126 -6.09 12.15 6.02
CA PRO A 126 -5.75 13.22 5.08
C PRO A 126 -4.58 14.10 5.53
N GLU A 127 -4.43 14.31 6.84
CA GLU A 127 -3.31 15.00 7.48
C GLU A 127 -1.96 14.29 7.29
N ALA A 128 -1.99 12.97 7.14
CA ALA A 128 -0.82 12.12 6.92
C ALA A 128 -0.60 11.79 5.43
N ASN A 129 -1.25 12.48 4.50
CA ASN A 129 -1.15 12.20 3.06
C ASN A 129 0.25 12.54 2.45
N ARG A 130 1.19 12.99 3.28
CA ARG A 130 2.62 13.14 2.95
C ARG A 130 3.52 12.22 3.79
N ASP A 131 2.95 11.51 4.76
CA ASP A 131 3.66 10.54 5.56
C ASP A 131 3.79 9.24 4.75
N ARG A 132 5.02 8.98 4.31
CA ARG A 132 5.36 7.82 3.49
C ARG A 132 5.12 6.51 4.25
N ILE A 133 5.40 6.48 5.55
CA ILE A 133 5.23 5.27 6.36
C ILE A 133 3.74 4.97 6.50
N ALA A 134 2.94 5.99 6.83
CA ALA A 134 1.50 5.82 6.97
C ALA A 134 0.82 5.34 5.66
N ILE A 135 1.27 5.84 4.50
CA ILE A 135 0.77 5.40 3.19
C ILE A 135 1.18 3.96 2.88
N ALA A 136 2.43 3.58 3.18
CA ALA A 136 2.90 2.21 3.02
C ALA A 136 2.11 1.22 3.87
N ASP A 137 1.90 1.54 5.15
CA ASP A 137 1.16 0.70 6.09
C ASP A 137 -0.29 0.52 5.64
N TRP A 138 -0.95 1.61 5.25
CA TRP A 138 -2.31 1.59 4.71
C TRP A 138 -2.41 0.77 3.42
N ALA A 139 -1.44 0.86 2.52
CA ALA A 139 -1.48 0.09 1.28
C ALA A 139 -1.40 -1.42 1.56
N GLY A 140 -0.54 -1.85 2.49
CA GLY A 140 -0.49 -3.25 2.90
C GLY A 140 -1.77 -3.71 3.62
N GLU A 141 -2.36 -2.85 4.45
CA GLU A 141 -3.64 -3.09 5.10
C GLU A 141 -4.78 -3.27 4.09
N LEU A 142 -4.89 -2.37 3.12
CA LEU A 142 -5.89 -2.40 2.05
C LEU A 142 -5.78 -3.68 1.22
N LEU A 143 -4.57 -4.01 0.75
CA LEU A 143 -4.36 -5.20 -0.08
C LEU A 143 -4.63 -6.50 0.68
N THR A 144 -4.26 -6.55 1.96
CA THR A 144 -4.59 -7.68 2.84
C THR A 144 -6.10 -7.81 2.99
N GLY A 145 -6.80 -6.70 3.24
CA GLY A 145 -8.26 -6.70 3.34
C GLY A 145 -8.96 -7.12 2.05
N ILE A 146 -8.47 -6.69 0.88
CA ILE A 146 -8.97 -7.16 -0.43
C ILE A 146 -8.79 -8.67 -0.56
N TYR A 147 -7.60 -9.17 -0.22
CA TYR A 147 -7.31 -10.61 -0.29
C TYR A 147 -8.22 -11.42 0.65
N GLU A 148 -8.39 -10.98 1.89
CA GLU A 148 -9.23 -11.65 2.90
C GLU A 148 -10.71 -11.68 2.51
N ASN A 149 -11.22 -10.64 1.84
CA ASN A 149 -12.62 -10.52 1.44
C ASN A 149 -12.94 -11.12 0.06
N ARG A 150 -12.00 -11.82 -0.59
CA ARG A 150 -12.24 -12.41 -1.91
C ARG A 150 -13.33 -13.50 -1.85
N HIS A 151 -14.29 -13.45 -2.77
CA HIS A 151 -15.24 -14.55 -2.95
C HIS A 151 -14.48 -15.79 -3.45
N ARG A 152 -14.66 -16.92 -2.75
CA ARG A 152 -14.18 -18.24 -3.18
C ARG A 152 -15.31 -19.00 -3.86
#